data_AF-A0A3D5AWP0-F1
#
_entry.id   AF-A0A3D5AWP0-F1
#
_cell.length_a   1.000
_cell.length_b   1.000
_cell.length_c   1.000
_cell.angle_alpha   90.00
_cell.angle_beta   90.00
_cell.angle_gamma   90.00
#
_symmetry.space_group_name_H-M   'P 1'
#
loop_
_entity.id
_entity.type
_entity.pdbx_description
1 polymer ?
#
loop_
_entity_poly.entity_id
_entity_poly.type
_entity_poly.pdbx_seq_one_letter_code
_entity_poly.pdbx_strand_id
1 'polypeptide(L)' 'PNLARFRVNAFVQNRGAGGVFRTIPSKVLTLEQLNCPAVFKELCDQPRGIVLV' A
#
# COMPACT_ATOMS: atom_id res chain seq x y z
N PRO A 1 -8.96 -19.29 -8.33
CA PRO A 1 -9.46 -18.21 -7.43
C PRO A 1 -8.47 -18.02 -6.26
N ASN A 2 -8.13 -16.77 -5.87
CA ASN A 2 -7.18 -16.40 -4.79
C ASN A 2 -5.66 -16.30 -5.11
N LEU A 3 -5.25 -15.94 -6.33
CA LEU A 3 -3.81 -15.78 -6.63
C LEU A 3 -3.23 -14.46 -6.07
N ALA A 4 -3.84 -13.30 -6.40
CA ALA A 4 -3.42 -11.99 -5.89
C ALA A 4 -4.50 -10.91 -6.15
N ARG A 5 -4.36 -9.75 -5.49
CA ARG A 5 -5.12 -8.52 -5.78
C ARG A 5 -4.24 -7.56 -6.56
N PHE A 6 -4.84 -6.76 -7.45
CA PHE A 6 -4.10 -5.77 -8.26
C PHE A 6 -4.76 -4.40 -8.20
N ARG A 7 -3.95 -3.35 -8.11
CA ARG A 7 -4.37 -1.97 -8.37
C ARG A 7 -4.09 -1.66 -9.83
N VAL A 8 -5.17 -1.53 -10.61
CA VAL A 8 -5.10 -1.31 -12.05
C VAL A 8 -5.29 0.18 -12.36
N ASN A 9 -4.47 0.70 -13.26
CA ASN A 9 -4.73 1.97 -13.94
C ASN A 9 -4.89 1.67 -15.43
N ALA A 10 -6.04 2.00 -16.00
CA ALA A 10 -6.32 1.86 -17.43
C ALA A 10 -6.41 3.25 -18.05
N PHE A 11 -5.79 3.44 -19.23
CA PHE A 11 -5.70 4.72 -19.90
C PHE A 11 -5.52 4.54 -21.41
N VAL A 12 -5.57 5.63 -22.16
CA VAL A 12 -5.29 5.67 -23.60
C VAL A 12 -4.03 6.51 -23.83
N GLN A 13 -3.10 5.97 -24.61
CA GLN A 13 -1.89 6.65 -25.07
C GLN A 13 -1.92 6.80 -26.60
N ASN A 14 -0.95 7.52 -27.17
CA ASN A 14 -0.89 7.76 -28.64
C ASN A 14 -0.90 6.47 -29.49
N ARG A 15 -0.49 5.34 -28.90
CA ARG A 15 -0.48 4.01 -29.55
C ARG A 15 -1.74 3.17 -29.25
N GLY A 16 -2.77 3.75 -28.64
CA GLY A 16 -4.01 3.07 -28.26
C GLY A 16 -4.16 2.83 -26.76
N ALA A 17 -4.99 1.86 -26.38
CA ALA A 17 -5.27 1.54 -24.98
C ALA A 17 -4.02 0.96 -24.27
N GLY A 18 -3.85 1.30 -22.99
CA GLY A 18 -2.79 0.82 -22.12
C GLY A 18 -3.29 0.59 -20.70
N GLY A 19 -2.55 -0.22 -19.94
CA GLY A 19 -2.88 -0.49 -18.55
C GLY A 19 -1.65 -0.86 -17.72
N VAL A 20 -1.63 -0.41 -16.48
CA VAL A 20 -0.61 -0.73 -15.48
C VAL A 20 -1.24 -1.50 -14.33
N PHE A 21 -0.72 -2.70 -14.08
CA PHE A 21 -1.18 -3.60 -13.03
C PHE A 21 -0.12 -3.67 -11.94
N ARG A 22 -0.43 -3.15 -10.75
CA ARG A 22 0.46 -3.25 -9.58
C ARG A 22 -0.09 -4.27 -8.61
N THR A 23 0.70 -5.28 -8.26
CA THR A 23 0.33 -6.28 -7.25
C THR A 23 0.12 -5.61 -5.90
N ILE A 24 -1.02 -5.87 -5.28
CA ILE A 24 -1.28 -5.49 -3.89
C ILE A 24 -0.80 -6.66 -3.02
N PRO A 25 0.11 -6.43 -2.06
CA PRO A 25 0.57 -7.47 -1.16
C PRO A 25 -0.61 -8.15 -0.45
N SER A 26 -0.62 -9.49 -0.47
CA SER A 26 -1.66 -10.28 0.20
C SER A 26 -1.50 -10.29 1.72
N LYS A 27 -0.27 -10.12 2.21
CA LYS A 27 0.07 -10.07 3.63
C LYS A 27 0.50 -8.66 4.02
N VAL A 28 -0.08 -8.13 5.10
CA VAL A 28 0.36 -6.89 5.74
C VAL A 28 1.61 -7.21 6.56
N LEU A 29 2.69 -6.43 6.35
CA LEU A 29 3.94 -6.59 7.07
C LEU A 29 3.86 -5.91 8.44
N THR A 30 4.57 -6.45 9.43
CA THR A 30 4.70 -5.81 10.75
C THR A 30 5.67 -4.63 10.68
N LEU A 31 5.61 -3.71 11.66
CA LEU A 31 6.52 -2.56 11.75
C LEU A 31 7.99 -3.00 11.80
N GLU A 32 8.27 -4.12 12.47
CA GLU A 32 9.61 -4.73 12.55
C GLU A 32 10.08 -5.21 11.18
N GLN A 33 9.23 -5.88 10.41
CA GLN A 33 9.55 -6.36 9.06
C GLN A 33 9.80 -5.22 8.06
N LEU A 34 9.20 -4.06 8.32
CA LEU A 34 9.41 -2.84 7.54
C LEU A 34 10.63 -2.03 8.01
N ASN A 35 11.35 -2.49 9.04
CA ASN A 35 12.43 -1.74 9.71
C ASN A 35 12.00 -0.33 10.13
N CYS A 36 10.75 -0.18 10.59
CA CYS A 36 10.24 1.10 11.05
C CYS A 36 10.84 1.47 12.42
N PRO A 37 11.18 2.75 12.64
CA PRO A 37 11.54 3.27 13.95
C PRO A 37 10.46 3.01 15.02
N ALA A 38 10.89 2.83 16.28
CA ALA A 38 9.98 2.54 17.41
C ALA A 38 8.89 3.61 17.64
N VAL A 39 9.16 4.87 17.25
CA VAL A 39 8.21 5.99 17.35
C VAL A 39 6.89 5.71 16.61
N PHE A 40 6.89 4.90 15.55
CA PHE A 40 5.66 4.55 14.84
C PHE A 40 4.68 3.78 15.71
N LYS A 41 5.18 2.97 16.65
CA LYS A 41 4.33 2.25 17.61
C LYS A 41 3.65 3.23 18.57
N GLU A 42 4.40 4.19 19.11
CA GLU A 42 3.87 5.24 20.00
C GLU A 42 2.84 6.14 19.29
N LEU A 43 3.03 6.40 17.99
CA LEU A 43 2.08 7.14 17.17
C LEU A 43 0.77 6.36 16.95
N CYS A 44 0.85 5.04 16.77
CA CYS A 44 -0.33 4.18 16.65
C CYS A 44 -1.15 4.11 17.96
N ASP A 45 -0.51 4.31 19.12
CA ASP A 45 -1.15 4.23 20.44
C ASP A 45 -1.79 5.57 20.89
N GLN A 46 -1.72 6.63 20.08
CA GLN A 46 -2.32 7.92 20.41
C GLN A 46 -3.86 7.82 20.44
N PRO A 47 -4.54 8.23 21.54
CA PRO A 47 -5.99 8.04 21.69
C PRO A 47 -6.82 8.95 20.77
N ARG A 48 -6.22 10.00 20.20
CA ARG A 48 -6.86 10.99 19.31
C ARG A 48 -5.83 11.82 18.58
N GLY A 49 -6.19 12.33 17.41
CA GLY A 49 -5.35 13.19 16.58
C GLY A 49 -5.45 12.83 15.10
N ILE A 50 -4.66 13.51 14.28
CA ILE A 50 -4.48 13.20 12.86
C ILE A 50 -3.02 12.86 12.65
N VAL A 51 -2.73 11.68 12.12
CA VAL A 51 -1.39 11.26 11.69
C VAL A 51 -1.36 11.33 10.17
N LEU A 52 -0.48 12.18 9.63
CA LEU A 52 -0.26 12.32 8.20
C LEU A 52 0.99 11.53 7.82
N VAL A 53 0.82 10.56 6.91
CA VAL A 53 1.85 9.63 6.43
C VAL A 53 2.26 10.00 5.01
#